data_AF-I4D057-F1
#
_entry.id   AF-I4D057-F1
#
_cell.length_a   1.000
_cell.length_b   1.000
_cell.length_c   1.000
_cell.angle_alpha   90.00
_cell.angle_beta   90.00
_cell.angle_gamma   90.00
#
_symmetry.space_group_name_H-M   'P 1'
#
loop_
_entity.id
_entity.type
_entity.pdbx_description
1 polymer ?
#
loop_
_entity_poly.entity_id
_entity_poly.type
_entity_poly.pdbx_seq_one_letter_code
_entity_poly.pdbx_strand_id
1 'polypeptide(L)'
;MRIDKFLKVSRLIKRRTVAKDVCVGEKISINGRIVKPSAEVKPGDQIILEIANHVVEVKVLATPNNIKANEAHTLYELIRDERKTESY
;
A
#
# COMPACT_ATOMS: atom_id res chain seq x y z
N MET A 1 0.20 7.59 10.47
CA MET A 1 1.21 7.82 9.40
C MET A 1 0.46 8.00 8.08
N ARG A 2 0.89 8.83 7.13
CA ARG A 2 0.19 8.97 5.83
C ARG A 2 0.39 7.73 4.96
N ILE A 3 -0.61 7.35 4.16
CA ILE A 3 -0.49 6.18 3.28
C ILE A 3 0.57 6.38 2.19
N ASP A 4 0.74 7.59 1.65
CA ASP A 4 1.83 7.88 0.71
C ASP A 4 3.22 7.60 1.31
N LYS A 5 3.40 7.96 2.59
CA LYS A 5 4.65 7.72 3.34
C LYS A 5 4.81 6.23 3.62
N PHE A 6 3.72 5.55 4.00
CA PHE A 6 3.72 4.12 4.25
C PHE A 6 4.15 3.33 3.01
N LEU A 7 3.55 3.60 1.85
CA LEU A 7 3.87 2.91 0.59
C LEU A 7 5.34 3.08 0.15
N LYS A 8 5.93 4.25 0.45
CA LYS A 8 7.36 4.51 0.22
C LYS A 8 8.24 3.72 1.19
N VAL A 9 7.87 3.69 2.47
CA VAL A 9 8.65 3.08 3.54
C VAL A 9 8.59 1.55 3.47
N SER A 10 7.41 0.99 3.20
CA SER A 10 7.18 -0.44 3.03
C SER A 10 7.77 -1.01 1.75
N ARG A 11 8.28 -0.16 0.84
CA ARG A 11 8.82 -0.53 -0.48
C ARG A 11 7.82 -1.26 -1.39
N LEU A 12 6.52 -1.24 -1.06
CA LEU A 12 5.44 -1.77 -1.91
C LEU A 12 5.43 -1.08 -3.28
N ILE A 13 5.79 0.21 -3.35
CA ILE A 13 5.90 0.94 -4.60
C ILE A 13 7.31 1.49 -4.78
N LYS A 14 8.09 0.85 -5.67
CA LYS A 14 9.49 1.19 -5.95
C LYS A 14 9.67 2.42 -6.85
N ARG A 15 8.64 2.81 -7.62
CA ARG A 15 8.66 3.94 -8.57
C ARG A 15 7.72 5.06 -8.13
N ARG A 16 8.24 6.28 -8.00
CA ARG A 16 7.51 7.48 -7.55
C ARG A 16 6.31 7.84 -8.43
N THR A 17 6.40 7.55 -9.73
CA THR A 17 5.32 7.76 -10.69
C THR A 17 4.13 6.84 -10.47
N VAL A 18 4.38 5.55 -10.20
CA VAL A 18 3.33 4.56 -9.95
C VAL A 18 2.57 4.88 -8.66
N ALA A 19 3.26 5.38 -7.63
CA ALA A 19 2.60 5.81 -6.41
C ALA A 19 1.61 6.94 -6.72
N LYS A 20 2.03 7.98 -7.45
CA LYS A 20 1.14 9.07 -7.87
C LYS A 20 -0.04 8.56 -8.69
N ASP A 21 0.19 7.65 -9.63
CA ASP A 21 -0.85 7.14 -10.53
C ASP A 21 -1.91 6.33 -9.78
N VAL A 22 -1.48 5.41 -8.90
CA VAL A 22 -2.35 4.64 -7.99
C VAL A 22 -3.10 5.57 -7.03
N CYS A 23 -2.48 6.67 -6.61
CA CYS A 23 -3.09 7.68 -5.74
C CYS A 23 -4.10 8.57 -6.48
N VAL A 24 -3.92 8.85 -7.78
CA VAL A 24 -4.84 9.67 -8.58
C VAL A 24 -6.04 8.86 -9.03
N GLY A 25 -5.86 7.56 -9.31
CA GLY A 25 -6.95 6.69 -9.74
C GLY A 25 -7.87 6.18 -8.63
N GLU A 26 -7.80 6.72 -7.40
CA GLU A 26 -8.58 6.25 -6.24
C GLU A 26 -8.42 4.74 -5.95
N LYS A 27 -7.28 4.17 -6.30
CA LYS A 27 -7.03 2.72 -6.25
C LYS A 27 -6.49 2.23 -4.89
N ILE A 28 -6.72 3.00 -3.83
CA ILE A 28 -6.26 2.70 -2.47
C ILE A 28 -7.47 2.65 -1.56
N SER A 29 -7.69 1.49 -0.92
CA SER A 29 -8.73 1.32 0.07
C SER A 29 -8.15 0.94 1.43
N ILE A 30 -8.62 1.57 2.49
CA ILE A 30 -8.31 1.17 3.87
C ILE A 30 -9.58 0.60 4.49
N ASN A 31 -9.51 -0.65 4.96
CA ASN A 31 -10.61 -1.35 5.63
C ASN A 31 -11.91 -1.31 4.80
N GLY A 32 -11.79 -1.51 3.48
CA GLY A 32 -12.90 -1.47 2.52
C GLY A 32 -13.41 -0.07 2.16
N ARG A 33 -12.75 1.01 2.60
CA ARG A 33 -13.09 2.40 2.25
C ARG A 33 -12.03 2.98 1.33
N ILE A 34 -12.45 3.48 0.16
CA ILE A 34 -11.56 4.21 -0.75
C ILE A 34 -11.10 5.49 -0.07
N VAL A 35 -9.78 5.68 -0.02
CA VAL A 35 -9.18 6.82 0.67
C VAL A 35 -8.19 7.55 -0.22
N LYS A 36 -8.03 8.84 0.07
CA LYS A 36 -7.01 9.68 -0.55
C LYS A 36 -5.61 9.31 -0.04
N PRO A 37 -4.55 9.59 -0.80
CA PRO A 37 -3.16 9.37 -0.37
C PRO A 37 -2.74 10.12 0.90
N SER A 38 -3.47 11.19 1.24
CA SER A 38 -3.29 11.94 2.48
C SER A 38 -3.91 11.28 3.69
N ALA A 39 -4.63 10.17 3.52
CA ALA A 39 -5.26 9.46 4.63
C ALA A 39 -4.22 8.90 5.59
N GLU A 40 -4.60 8.92 6.86
CA GLU A 40 -3.80 8.30 7.90
C GLU A 40 -4.08 6.80 7.97
N VAL A 41 -2.99 6.03 7.99
CA VAL A 41 -3.00 4.61 8.31
C VAL A 41 -2.59 4.38 9.76
N LYS A 42 -3.25 3.42 10.40
CA LYS A 42 -2.97 2.92 11.74
C LYS A 42 -2.54 1.45 11.70
N PRO A 43 -1.79 0.99 12.71
CA PRO A 43 -1.54 -0.43 12.89
C PRO A 43 -2.86 -1.18 13.11
N GLY A 44 -3.03 -2.31 12.42
CA GLY A 44 -4.25 -3.11 12.38
C GLY A 44 -5.10 -2.88 11.12
N ASP A 45 -4.88 -1.77 10.40
CA ASP A 45 -5.65 -1.48 9.19
C ASP A 45 -5.29 -2.42 8.02
N GLN A 46 -6.29 -2.84 7.26
CA GLN A 46 -6.10 -3.50 5.96
C GLN A 46 -6.04 -2.46 4.86
N ILE A 47 -4.99 -2.50 4.05
CA ILE A 47 -4.82 -1.68 2.87
C ILE A 47 -4.96 -2.58 1.64
N ILE A 48 -5.82 -2.18 0.72
CA ILE A 48 -5.95 -2.76 -0.61
C ILE A 48 -5.40 -1.73 -1.60
N LEU A 49 -4.47 -2.18 -2.43
CA LEU A 49 -3.80 -1.42 -3.48
C LEU A 49 -4.12 -2.07 -4.81
N GLU A 50 -4.83 -1.37 -5.67
CA GLU A 50 -5.01 -1.76 -7.06
C GLU A 50 -3.98 -1.04 -7.93
N ILE A 51 -3.00 -1.79 -8.39
CA ILE A 51 -2.05 -1.37 -9.41
C ILE A 51 -2.61 -1.88 -10.75
N ALA A 52 -2.40 -1.15 -11.85
CA ALA A 52 -2.97 -1.41 -13.19
C ALA A 52 -3.47 -2.85 -13.44
N ASN A 53 -2.55 -3.84 -13.35
CA ASN A 53 -2.82 -5.26 -13.57
C ASN A 53 -2.54 -6.13 -12.33
N HIS A 54 -2.55 -5.57 -11.13
CA HIS A 54 -2.15 -6.27 -9.91
C HIS A 54 -2.87 -5.72 -8.68
N VAL A 55 -3.59 -6.58 -7.97
CA VAL A 55 -4.27 -6.24 -6.71
C VAL A 55 -3.45 -6.77 -5.56
N VAL A 56 -3.08 -5.89 -4.64
CA VAL A 56 -2.29 -6.23 -3.46
C VAL A 56 -3.05 -5.84 -2.22
N GLU A 57 -3.32 -6.81 -1.35
CA GLU A 57 -3.88 -6.58 -0.03
C GLU A 57 -2.81 -6.83 1.03
N VAL A 58 -2.60 -5.82 1.87
CA VAL A 58 -1.66 -5.89 2.98
C VAL A 58 -2.34 -5.44 4.26
N LYS A 59 -2.02 -6.08 5.38
CA LYS A 59 -2.42 -5.62 6.71
C LYS A 59 -1.26 -4.92 7.38
N VAL A 60 -1.52 -3.75 7.91
CA VAL A 60 -0.51 -2.97 8.63
C VAL A 60 -0.33 -3.59 10.02
N LEU A 61 0.89 -4.01 10.34
CA LEU A 61 1.25 -4.50 11.66
C LEU A 61 1.75 -3.36 12.55
N ALA A 62 2.59 -2.47 12.00
CA ALA A 62 3.17 -1.36 12.72
C ALA A 62 3.44 -0.16 11.80
N THR A 63 3.28 1.06 12.34
CA THR A 63 3.61 2.32 11.64
C THR A 63 4.59 3.18 12.44
N PRO A 64 5.82 2.70 12.71
CA PRO A 64 6.83 3.50 13.37
C PRO A 64 7.22 4.70 12.50
N ASN A 65 7.50 5.84 13.14
CA ASN A 65 7.80 7.07 12.41
C ASN A 65 9.21 7.06 11.78
N ASN A 66 10.10 6.20 12.30
CA ASN A 66 11.48 6.00 11.87
C ASN A 66 11.80 4.50 11.88
N ILE A 67 12.17 3.92 10.74
CA ILE A 67 12.37 2.47 10.55
C ILE A 67 13.55 2.24 9.62
N LYS A 68 14.34 1.22 9.91
CA LYS A 68 15.46 0.83 9.04
C LYS A 68 14.92 0.08 7.82
N ALA A 69 15.61 0.22 6.70
CA ALA A 69 15.20 -0.41 5.44
C ALA A 69 15.00 -1.94 5.52
N ASN A 70 15.71 -2.63 6.43
CA ASN A 70 15.59 -4.08 6.61
C ASN A 70 14.27 -4.49 7.26
N GLU A 71 13.69 -3.62 8.10
CA GLU A 71 12.47 -3.90 8.87
C GLU A 71 11.21 -3.41 8.17
N ALA A 72 11.32 -2.89 6.93
CA ALA A 72 10.17 -2.44 6.14
C ALA A 72 9.14 -3.56 5.91
N HIS A 73 9.62 -4.79 5.70
CA HIS A 73 8.79 -5.97 5.45
C HIS A 73 8.07 -6.46 6.71
N THR A 74 8.54 -6.12 7.91
CA THR A 74 7.86 -6.46 9.17
C THR A 74 6.78 -5.45 9.55
N LEU A 75 6.64 -4.35 8.80
CA LEU A 75 5.60 -3.34 9.05
C LEU A 75 4.22 -3.75 8.54
N TYR A 76 4.17 -4.69 7.62
CA TYR A 76 2.94 -5.15 7.00
C TYR A 76 2.99 -6.64 6.74
N GLU A 77 1.82 -7.24 6.72
CA GLU A 77 1.59 -8.63 6.35
C GLU A 77 0.91 -8.66 4.99
N LEU A 78 1.48 -9.36 4.02
CA LEU A 78 0.86 -9.57 2.72
C LEU A 78 -0.27 -10.58 2.89
N ILE A 79 -1.51 -10.14 2.72
CA ILE A 79 -2.70 -10.99 2.78
C ILE A 79 -3.00 -11.57 1.39
N ARG A 80 -2.91 -10.73 0.34
CA ARG A 80 -3.29 -11.11 -1.02
C ARG A 80 -2.39 -10.43 -2.04
N ASP A 81 -2.00 -11.20 -3.05
CA ASP A 81 -1.22 -10.73 -4.19
C ASP A 81 -1.78 -11.38 -5.45
N GLU A 82 -2.58 -10.65 -6.21
CA GLU A 82 -3.26 -11.15 -7.40
C GLU A 82 -2.83 -10.39 -8.64
N ARG A 83 -2.11 -11.06 -9.53
CA ARG A 83 -1.82 -10.53 -10.87
C ARG A 83 -3.06 -10.75 -11.73
N LYS A 84 -3.71 -9.66 -12.15
CA LYS A 84 -4.57 -9.69 -13.34
C LYS A 84 -3.64 -9.93 -14.52
N THR A 85 -3.41 -11.19 -14.85
CA THR A 85 -2.87 -11.51 -16.17
C THR A 85 -3.97 -11.14 -17.16
N GLU A 86 -3.73 -10.09 -17.92
CA GLU A 86 -4.56 -9.78 -19.08
C GLU A 86 -4.20 -10.83 -20.13
N SER A 87 -4.91 -11.96 -20.10
CA SER A 87 -4.86 -12.95 -21.18
C SER A 87 -5.56 -12.34 -22.39
N TYR A 88 -4.80 -12.11 -23.46
CA TYR A 88 -5.31 -11.98 -24.82
C TYR A 88 -4.43 -12.80 -25.77
#